data_AF-A0A8S9BI85-F1
#
_entry.id   AF-A0A8S9BI85-F1
#
_cell.length_a   1.000
_cell.length_b   1.000
_cell.length_c   1.000
_cell.angle_alpha   90.00
_cell.angle_beta   90.00
_cell.angle_gamma   90.00
#
_symmetry.space_group_name_H-M   'P 1'
#
loop_
_entity.id
_entity.type
_entity.pdbx_description
1 polymer ?
#
loop_
_entity_poly.entity_id
_entity_poly.type
_entity_poly.pdbx_seq_one_letter_code
_entity_poly.pdbx_strand_id
1 'polypeptide(L)'
;MRASIIQVLISALALASAAVASPSNQQSTQRKTKHLRPVIKQRDAPLEPIVGTTGADILDGENEQIAFQNPDALMPPPTDAGNILVTDLPPSADFSGAQNHLKKGAIRQMHWHDINEWGYVTNGSVLVSVVHSSGQNQVFKANTGDIWYFPKGQGHIIQGLSPGGNEYLLVFDNGNFNAQGTTFNVDDWITHTPPSVLAKNFGVPNDTFQHTARPYGSIANGVVSNGTVSSPFGQLTGNSSYYFPASKMNFTKAPGGGGSYLTVDTEVFPIARNIAARIVEVLPGGLREMHWHPNGAEWLYFQSGSARATVWLGGANARTFDFTAGDTAVFPDNSGHYIENLSNTTSLFYLEIWKAGLAEDFSLMQWLALTPKDLVAQILNVSVAVVEGFKTEKQFIIKREGL
;
A
#
# COMPACT_ATOMS: atom_id res chain seq x y z
N MET A 1 -13.25 17.24 55.69
CA MET A 1 -12.85 15.94 56.30
C MET A 1 -13.13 14.87 55.26
N ARG A 2 -12.05 14.27 54.69
CA ARG A 2 -11.98 13.15 53.73
C ARG A 2 -12.56 13.36 52.31
N ALA A 3 -12.00 12.86 51.21
CA ALA A 3 -10.64 12.47 50.79
C ALA A 3 -10.79 12.03 49.31
N SER A 4 -9.87 12.44 48.44
CA SER A 4 -9.75 12.03 47.04
C SER A 4 -9.29 10.57 46.90
N ILE A 5 -9.80 9.85 45.87
CA ILE A 5 -9.23 8.59 45.33
C ILE A 5 -9.50 8.59 43.82
N ILE A 6 -8.53 8.99 42.98
CA ILE A 6 -7.65 8.13 42.15
C ILE A 6 -8.43 7.25 41.15
N GLN A 7 -8.44 7.68 39.89
CA GLN A 7 -8.84 6.88 38.74
C GLN A 7 -7.58 6.29 38.10
N VAL A 8 -7.43 4.98 38.22
CA VAL A 8 -6.28 4.21 37.74
C VAL A 8 -6.43 3.98 36.23
N LEU A 9 -5.38 4.35 35.47
CA LEU A 9 -5.15 3.91 34.09
C LEU A 9 -5.01 2.38 34.07
N ILE A 10 -5.80 1.70 33.24
CA ILE A 10 -5.54 0.31 32.85
C ILE A 10 -4.87 0.34 31.49
N SER A 11 -3.56 0.14 31.51
CA SER A 11 -2.73 -0.16 30.34
C SER A 11 -3.06 -1.57 29.85
N ALA A 12 -3.58 -1.70 28.64
CA ALA A 12 -3.74 -3.00 27.99
C ALA A 12 -2.38 -3.48 27.49
N LEU A 13 -1.83 -4.48 28.18
CA LEU A 13 -0.62 -5.21 27.80
C LEU A 13 -0.97 -6.13 26.61
N ALA A 14 -0.52 -5.80 25.40
CA ALA A 14 -0.62 -6.68 24.25
C ALA A 14 0.42 -7.80 24.35
N LEU A 15 -0.01 -9.03 24.66
CA LEU A 15 0.81 -10.23 24.47
C LEU A 15 0.80 -10.60 22.98
N ALA A 16 1.85 -10.21 22.26
CA ALA A 16 2.25 -10.91 21.06
C ALA A 16 2.87 -12.25 21.47
N SER A 17 2.15 -13.36 21.26
CA SER A 17 2.70 -14.70 21.50
C SER A 17 3.70 -15.06 20.40
N ALA A 18 4.97 -14.69 20.58
CA ALA A 18 6.08 -15.34 19.91
C ALA A 18 6.26 -16.75 20.51
N ALA A 19 6.26 -17.77 19.67
CA ALA A 19 6.51 -19.15 20.09
C ALA A 19 7.90 -19.26 20.76
N VAL A 20 7.92 -19.70 22.01
CA VAL A 20 9.15 -20.02 22.75
C VAL A 20 9.67 -21.36 22.23
N ALA A 21 10.82 -21.34 21.54
CA ALA A 21 11.61 -22.53 21.28
C ALA A 21 12.72 -22.64 22.33
N SER A 22 12.78 -23.77 23.04
CA SER A 22 13.86 -24.11 23.98
C SER A 22 15.21 -24.28 23.24
N PRO A 23 16.36 -23.94 23.86
CA PRO A 23 17.63 -23.94 23.17
C PRO A 23 18.26 -25.34 23.15
N SER A 24 18.40 -25.92 21.96
CA SER A 24 19.39 -26.97 21.71
C SER A 24 20.58 -26.39 20.97
N ASN A 25 21.74 -26.44 21.61
CA ASN A 25 23.05 -26.05 21.09
C ASN A 25 23.29 -26.60 19.66
N GLN A 26 23.26 -25.73 18.65
CA GLN A 26 23.99 -25.94 17.40
C GLN A 26 24.57 -24.61 16.93
N GLN A 27 25.89 -24.63 16.69
CA GLN A 27 26.70 -23.53 16.23
C GLN A 27 26.10 -22.87 14.99
N SER A 28 25.83 -21.56 15.09
CA SER A 28 25.36 -20.75 13.98
C SER A 28 26.44 -20.59 12.92
N THR A 29 26.29 -21.26 11.79
CA THR A 29 26.91 -20.80 10.55
C THR A 29 26.06 -19.63 10.03
N GLN A 30 26.53 -18.40 10.24
CA GLN A 30 25.89 -17.20 9.71
C GLN A 30 25.94 -17.24 8.18
N ARG A 31 24.84 -17.65 7.53
CA ARG A 31 24.62 -17.40 6.10
C ARG A 31 24.19 -15.94 5.95
N LYS A 32 25.10 -15.09 5.49
CA LYS A 32 24.83 -13.69 5.11
C LYS A 32 23.80 -13.65 3.97
N THR A 33 22.53 -13.40 4.27
CA THR A 33 21.56 -12.92 3.28
C THR A 33 21.74 -11.40 3.17
N LYS A 34 22.31 -10.96 2.04
CA LYS A 34 22.41 -9.54 1.68
C LYS A 34 21.00 -9.02 1.34
N HIS A 35 20.26 -8.54 2.34
CA HIS A 35 19.29 -7.48 2.07
C HIS A 35 20.07 -6.16 2.04
N LEU A 36 20.35 -5.69 0.83
CA LEU A 36 20.93 -4.37 0.63
C LEU A 36 19.82 -3.35 0.89
N ARG A 37 19.65 -2.94 2.16
CA ARG A 37 19.19 -1.57 2.41
C ARG A 37 20.24 -0.65 1.76
N PRO A 38 19.86 0.36 0.96
CA PRO A 38 20.83 1.29 0.45
C PRO A 38 21.56 1.92 1.63
N VAL A 39 22.88 1.71 1.69
CA VAL A 39 23.74 2.49 2.57
C VAL A 39 23.77 3.88 1.96
N ILE A 40 22.97 4.79 2.49
CA ILE A 40 23.07 6.21 2.16
C ILE A 40 24.50 6.61 2.52
N LYS A 41 25.27 7.09 1.54
CA LYS A 41 26.61 7.62 1.81
C LYS A 41 26.45 8.81 2.75
N GLN A 42 26.96 8.67 3.97
CA GLN A 42 27.00 9.74 4.96
C GLN A 42 27.69 10.97 4.33
N ARG A 43 27.02 12.14 4.37
CA ARG A 43 27.66 13.40 3.96
C ARG A 43 28.76 13.75 4.96
N ASP A 44 29.70 14.60 4.53
CA ASP A 44 30.81 15.06 5.39
C ASP A 44 30.34 16.00 6.53
N ALA A 45 29.07 16.43 6.51
CA ALA A 45 28.45 17.25 7.56
C ALA A 45 26.97 16.84 7.79
N PRO A 46 26.46 16.94 9.03
CA PRO A 46 25.05 16.70 9.35
C PRO A 46 24.13 17.68 8.61
N LEU A 47 22.88 17.27 8.40
CA LEU A 47 21.86 18.17 7.85
C LEU A 47 21.34 19.06 8.98
N GLU A 48 21.43 20.36 8.79
CA GLU A 48 20.90 21.33 9.75
C GLU A 48 19.57 21.90 9.25
N PRO A 49 18.59 22.18 10.13
CA PRO A 49 17.29 22.75 9.76
C PRO A 49 17.41 24.25 9.47
N ILE A 50 18.29 24.63 8.54
CA ILE A 50 18.61 26.01 8.18
C ILE A 50 18.24 26.25 6.72
N VAL A 51 17.28 27.15 6.49
CA VAL A 51 16.84 27.59 5.17
C VAL A 51 17.07 29.09 5.05
N GLY A 52 18.07 29.49 4.27
CA GLY A 52 18.45 30.90 4.13
C GLY A 52 18.85 31.54 5.47
N THR A 53 18.05 32.49 5.96
CA THR A 53 18.26 33.17 7.25
C THR A 53 17.37 32.65 8.37
N THR A 54 16.65 31.55 8.14
CA THR A 54 15.74 30.93 9.12
C THR A 54 16.30 29.58 9.56
N GLY A 55 16.09 29.21 10.83
CA GLY A 55 16.63 27.99 11.42
C GLY A 55 17.82 28.21 12.36
N ALA A 56 18.33 27.12 12.92
CA ALA A 56 19.52 27.08 13.78
C ALA A 56 20.11 25.67 13.82
N ASP A 57 21.35 25.53 14.27
CA ASP A 57 22.02 24.25 14.43
C ASP A 57 21.29 23.34 15.44
N ILE A 58 21.29 22.03 15.19
CA ILE A 58 20.80 21.01 16.13
C ILE A 58 21.83 20.86 17.24
N LEU A 59 21.40 21.09 18.48
CA LEU A 59 22.31 21.12 19.64
C LEU A 59 22.56 19.73 20.25
N ASP A 60 21.61 18.80 20.16
CA ASP A 60 21.72 17.42 20.64
C ASP A 60 20.57 16.54 20.13
N GLY A 61 20.68 15.21 20.26
CA GLY A 61 19.56 14.28 20.15
C GLY A 61 19.08 13.96 18.73
N GLU A 62 19.92 14.18 17.71
CA GLU A 62 19.54 13.92 16.32
C GLU A 62 19.61 12.44 15.94
N ASN A 63 18.67 12.02 15.08
CA ASN A 63 18.81 10.81 14.29
C ASN A 63 19.14 11.17 12.84
N GLU A 64 20.44 11.34 12.56
CA GLU A 64 20.95 11.73 11.23
C GLU A 64 20.38 10.86 10.10
N GLN A 65 20.20 9.56 10.33
CA GLN A 65 19.69 8.65 9.30
C GLN A 65 18.25 8.98 8.89
N ILE A 66 17.42 9.40 9.83
CA ILE A 66 16.03 9.83 9.57
C ILE A 66 16.01 11.24 8.97
N ALA A 67 16.89 12.13 9.42
CA ALA A 67 17.07 13.45 8.82
C ALA A 67 17.48 13.35 7.33
N PHE A 68 18.38 12.42 6.99
CA PHE A 68 18.77 12.15 5.61
C PHE A 68 17.64 11.57 4.74
N GLN A 69 16.69 10.87 5.35
CA GLN A 69 15.52 10.35 4.63
C GLN A 69 14.44 11.42 4.44
N ASN A 70 14.40 12.43 5.33
CA ASN A 70 13.36 13.45 5.35
C ASN A 70 13.93 14.89 5.27
N PRO A 71 14.73 15.23 4.24
CA PRO A 71 15.32 16.56 4.11
C PRO A 71 14.29 17.68 4.03
N ASP A 72 13.15 17.46 3.36
CA ASP A 72 12.07 18.44 3.22
C ASP A 72 11.16 18.48 4.46
N ALA A 73 11.21 17.49 5.36
CA ALA A 73 10.60 17.64 6.68
C ALA A 73 11.50 18.46 7.63
N LEU A 74 12.83 18.29 7.51
CA LEU A 74 13.81 19.01 8.31
C LEU A 74 13.96 20.47 7.87
N MET A 75 13.97 20.71 6.56
CA MET A 75 14.08 22.01 5.92
C MET A 75 12.88 22.22 4.99
N PRO A 76 11.68 22.46 5.55
CA PRO A 76 10.46 22.57 4.76
C PRO A 76 10.52 23.72 3.75
N PRO A 77 9.85 23.56 2.59
CA PRO A 77 9.67 24.66 1.66
C PRO A 77 9.08 25.89 2.38
N PRO A 78 9.53 27.12 2.08
CA PRO A 78 8.98 28.34 2.72
C PRO A 78 7.48 28.56 2.50
N THR A 79 6.87 27.79 1.59
CA THR A 79 5.44 27.79 1.30
C THR A 79 4.62 26.86 2.20
N ASP A 80 5.25 26.00 3.00
CA ASP A 80 4.57 25.22 4.03
C ASP A 80 4.08 26.13 5.15
N ALA A 81 2.85 25.88 5.63
CA ALA A 81 2.20 26.71 6.65
C ALA A 81 1.04 25.95 7.33
N GLY A 82 0.59 26.45 8.48
CA GLY A 82 -0.60 25.95 9.20
C GLY A 82 -0.33 25.39 10.60
N ASN A 83 -1.39 25.36 11.43
CA ASN A 83 -1.37 24.96 12.84
C ASN A 83 -2.16 23.66 13.14
N ILE A 84 -2.85 23.09 12.13
CA ILE A 84 -3.37 21.73 12.28
C ILE A 84 -2.16 20.82 12.52
N LEU A 85 -2.33 19.77 13.33
CA LEU A 85 -1.36 18.70 13.68
C LEU A 85 -0.71 17.96 12.50
N VAL A 86 -0.62 18.60 11.34
CA VAL A 86 0.11 18.23 10.12
C VAL A 86 1.59 17.98 10.41
N THR A 87 2.10 17.85 11.63
CA THR A 87 3.38 17.14 11.81
C THR A 87 3.35 15.74 11.22
N ASP A 88 2.15 15.15 11.09
CA ASP A 88 1.96 13.80 10.60
C ASP A 88 0.87 13.74 9.52
N LEU A 89 1.04 12.82 8.56
CA LEU A 89 -0.05 12.39 7.69
C LEU A 89 -1.19 11.81 8.55
N PRO A 90 -2.46 11.98 8.15
CA PRO A 90 -3.57 11.43 8.92
C PRO A 90 -3.47 9.90 9.00
N PRO A 91 -3.94 9.29 10.10
CA PRO A 91 -4.04 7.84 10.15
C PRO A 91 -5.00 7.35 9.06
N SER A 92 -4.66 6.23 8.43
CA SER A 92 -5.49 5.62 7.40
C SER A 92 -6.78 5.05 8.00
N ALA A 93 -7.89 5.76 7.78
CA ALA A 93 -9.22 5.32 8.21
C ALA A 93 -9.84 4.32 7.23
N ASP A 94 -9.60 4.52 5.93
CA ASP A 94 -10.20 3.71 4.87
C ASP A 94 -9.44 2.42 4.60
N PHE A 95 -8.13 2.40 4.84
CA PHE A 95 -7.27 1.30 4.46
C PHE A 95 -6.33 0.84 5.56
N SER A 96 -6.05 -0.45 5.59
CA SER A 96 -4.90 -1.01 6.29
C SER A 96 -4.04 -1.78 5.30
N GLY A 97 -2.72 -1.74 5.50
CA GLY A 97 -1.74 -2.42 4.66
C GLY A 97 -1.02 -3.53 5.39
N ALA A 98 -0.70 -4.62 4.70
CA ALA A 98 0.20 -5.66 5.19
C ALA A 98 1.16 -6.11 4.09
N GLN A 99 2.45 -6.23 4.41
CA GLN A 99 3.47 -6.71 3.47
C GLN A 99 3.92 -8.12 3.87
N ASN A 100 3.48 -9.12 3.12
CA ASN A 100 3.75 -10.51 3.44
C ASN A 100 4.97 -11.04 2.68
N HIS A 101 5.77 -11.84 3.38
CA HIS A 101 6.97 -12.47 2.84
C HIS A 101 6.87 -13.99 2.97
N LEU A 102 6.89 -14.69 1.84
CA LEU A 102 6.85 -16.16 1.79
C LEU A 102 8.12 -16.73 1.17
N LYS A 103 8.79 -17.63 1.89
CA LYS A 103 9.79 -18.52 1.28
C LYS A 103 9.12 -19.46 0.27
N LYS A 104 9.90 -20.04 -0.65
CA LYS A 104 9.39 -21.07 -1.56
C LYS A 104 8.72 -22.21 -0.77
N GLY A 105 7.49 -22.53 -1.13
CA GLY A 105 6.66 -23.56 -0.51
C GLY A 105 5.89 -23.11 0.73
N ALA A 106 6.29 -22.00 1.38
CA ALA A 106 5.57 -21.46 2.53
C ALA A 106 4.15 -21.02 2.15
N ILE A 107 3.22 -21.19 3.08
CA ILE A 107 1.78 -21.05 2.87
C ILE A 107 1.27 -19.98 3.83
N ARG A 108 0.67 -18.90 3.32
CA ARG A 108 -0.32 -18.12 4.07
C ARG A 108 -1.57 -18.98 4.14
N GLN A 109 -1.91 -19.43 5.35
CA GLN A 109 -2.85 -20.53 5.57
C GLN A 109 -4.27 -20.27 5.00
N MET A 110 -5.11 -21.30 4.94
CA MET A 110 -6.50 -21.14 4.46
C MET A 110 -7.29 -20.24 5.40
N HIS A 111 -7.90 -19.19 4.85
CA HIS A 111 -8.64 -18.22 5.65
C HIS A 111 -9.64 -17.42 4.80
N TRP A 112 -10.47 -16.63 5.47
CA TRP A 112 -11.25 -15.56 4.88
C TRP A 112 -11.26 -14.34 5.81
N HIS A 113 -11.81 -13.23 5.32
CA HIS A 113 -11.93 -11.98 6.06
C HIS A 113 -13.34 -11.41 6.01
N ASP A 114 -13.69 -10.53 6.95
CA ASP A 114 -14.93 -9.76 6.93
C ASP A 114 -14.81 -8.41 6.20
N ILE A 115 -13.68 -8.15 5.55
CA ILE A 115 -13.34 -6.98 4.74
C ILE A 115 -12.85 -7.41 3.35
N ASN A 116 -12.82 -6.49 2.38
CA ASN A 116 -12.29 -6.78 1.06
C ASN A 116 -10.76 -6.79 1.11
N GLU A 117 -10.15 -7.63 0.30
CA GLU A 117 -8.69 -7.70 0.14
C GLU A 117 -8.33 -7.36 -1.31
N TRP A 118 -7.43 -6.41 -1.50
CA TRP A 118 -6.75 -6.15 -2.75
C TRP A 118 -5.27 -6.50 -2.55
N GLY A 119 -4.67 -7.21 -3.50
CA GLY A 119 -3.27 -7.61 -3.38
C GLY A 119 -2.46 -7.32 -4.62
N TYR A 120 -1.17 -7.04 -4.42
CA TYR A 120 -0.20 -6.72 -5.46
C TYR A 120 1.14 -7.40 -5.19
N VAL A 121 1.63 -8.18 -6.15
CA VAL A 121 2.91 -8.90 -5.99
C VAL A 121 4.08 -7.94 -6.23
N THR A 122 4.87 -7.67 -5.20
CA THR A 122 6.05 -6.79 -5.28
C THR A 122 7.31 -7.55 -5.67
N ASN A 123 7.43 -8.84 -5.33
CA ASN A 123 8.58 -9.68 -5.68
C ASN A 123 8.22 -11.17 -5.82
N GLY A 124 8.84 -11.85 -6.78
CA GLY A 124 8.70 -13.29 -6.97
C GLY A 124 7.36 -13.70 -7.59
N SER A 125 6.79 -14.81 -7.11
CA SER A 125 5.50 -15.28 -7.60
C SER A 125 4.77 -16.15 -6.58
N VAL A 126 3.45 -16.04 -6.53
CA VAL A 126 2.61 -16.79 -5.61
C VAL A 126 1.57 -17.61 -6.37
N LEU A 127 1.25 -18.79 -5.83
CA LEU A 127 0.07 -19.56 -6.21
C LEU A 127 -1.06 -19.14 -5.28
N VAL A 128 -2.19 -18.76 -5.85
CA VAL A 128 -3.39 -18.40 -5.09
C VAL A 128 -4.51 -19.34 -5.49
N SER A 129 -5.26 -19.83 -4.51
CA SER A 129 -6.49 -20.59 -4.71
C SER A 129 -7.60 -19.92 -3.92
N VAL A 130 -8.73 -19.68 -4.56
CA VAL A 130 -9.89 -18.99 -3.99
C VAL A 130 -11.18 -19.68 -4.44
N VAL A 131 -12.17 -19.70 -3.56
CA VAL A 131 -13.49 -20.31 -3.81
C VAL A 131 -14.59 -19.26 -3.64
N HIS A 132 -15.46 -19.17 -4.63
CA HIS A 132 -16.66 -18.33 -4.59
C HIS A 132 -17.81 -19.00 -3.86
N SER A 133 -18.72 -18.20 -3.30
CA SER A 133 -19.95 -18.67 -2.63
C SER A 133 -20.85 -19.60 -3.47
N SER A 134 -20.77 -19.51 -4.80
CA SER A 134 -21.48 -20.44 -5.72
C SER A 134 -20.81 -21.81 -5.88
N GLY A 135 -19.65 -22.03 -5.26
CA GLY A 135 -18.82 -23.22 -5.43
C GLY A 135 -17.85 -23.15 -6.61
N GLN A 136 -17.90 -22.11 -7.45
CA GLN A 136 -16.87 -21.86 -8.47
C GLN A 136 -15.52 -21.61 -7.81
N ASN A 137 -14.43 -22.02 -8.45
CA ASN A 137 -13.08 -21.77 -7.94
C ASN A 137 -12.20 -21.04 -8.96
N GLN A 138 -11.09 -20.49 -8.46
CA GLN A 138 -10.00 -20.03 -9.30
C GLN A 138 -8.68 -20.38 -8.64
N VAL A 139 -7.77 -20.96 -9.43
CA VAL A 139 -6.39 -21.21 -9.03
C VAL A 139 -5.49 -20.54 -10.05
N PHE A 140 -4.65 -19.61 -9.61
CA PHE A 140 -3.81 -18.80 -10.50
C PHE A 140 -2.43 -18.55 -9.91
N LYS A 141 -1.46 -18.38 -10.81
CA LYS A 141 -0.12 -17.90 -10.46
C LYS A 141 -0.06 -16.40 -10.70
N ALA A 142 0.15 -15.62 -9.64
CA ALA A 142 0.44 -14.19 -9.73
C ALA A 142 1.97 -13.97 -9.68
N ASN A 143 2.50 -13.18 -10.61
CA ASN A 143 3.91 -12.79 -10.69
C ASN A 143 4.06 -11.32 -10.27
N THR A 144 5.30 -10.87 -10.02
CA THR A 144 5.58 -9.45 -9.76
C THR A 144 4.83 -8.53 -10.75
N GLY A 145 4.10 -7.56 -10.19
CA GLY A 145 3.26 -6.62 -10.94
C GLY A 145 1.80 -7.07 -11.11
N ASP A 146 1.44 -8.30 -10.77
CA ASP A 146 0.05 -8.77 -10.86
C ASP A 146 -0.79 -8.40 -9.63
N ILE A 147 -2.11 -8.32 -9.86
CA ILE A 147 -3.11 -7.90 -8.87
C ILE A 147 -4.15 -9.01 -8.63
N TRP A 148 -4.69 -9.07 -7.42
CA TRP A 148 -5.96 -9.77 -7.14
C TRP A 148 -6.92 -8.90 -6.33
N TYR A 149 -8.18 -9.29 -6.34
CA TYR A 149 -9.21 -8.72 -5.47
C TYR A 149 -10.13 -9.82 -4.96
N PHE A 150 -10.27 -9.91 -3.64
CA PHE A 150 -11.20 -10.80 -2.96
C PHE A 150 -12.29 -9.97 -2.27
N PRO A 151 -13.54 -10.09 -2.72
CA PRO A 151 -14.66 -9.59 -1.95
C PRO A 151 -14.67 -10.20 -0.53
N LYS A 152 -15.23 -9.47 0.43
CA LYS A 152 -15.50 -9.95 1.78
C LYS A 152 -16.01 -11.39 1.77
N GLY A 153 -15.43 -12.22 2.63
CA GLY A 153 -15.85 -13.60 2.87
C GLY A 153 -15.39 -14.64 1.84
N GLN A 154 -14.64 -14.27 0.80
CA GLN A 154 -14.09 -15.29 -0.11
C GLN A 154 -12.98 -16.08 0.59
N GLY A 155 -13.13 -17.40 0.69
CA GLY A 155 -12.11 -18.28 1.26
C GLY A 155 -10.94 -18.47 0.29
N HIS A 156 -9.71 -18.25 0.76
CA HIS A 156 -8.51 -18.30 -0.06
C HIS A 156 -7.26 -18.78 0.69
N ILE A 157 -6.23 -19.11 -0.09
CA ILE A 157 -4.90 -19.57 0.36
C ILE A 157 -3.84 -19.07 -0.61
N ILE A 158 -2.65 -18.72 -0.09
CA ILE A 158 -1.53 -18.21 -0.89
C ILE A 158 -0.27 -19.01 -0.58
N GLN A 159 0.46 -19.44 -1.60
CA GLN A 159 1.72 -20.17 -1.48
C GLN A 159 2.85 -19.50 -2.26
N GLY A 160 4.01 -19.34 -1.63
CA GLY A 160 5.21 -18.81 -2.31
C GLY A 160 5.82 -19.81 -3.28
N LEU A 161 6.17 -19.38 -4.49
CA LEU A 161 6.71 -20.26 -5.56
C LEU A 161 8.18 -19.99 -5.89
N SER A 162 8.62 -18.73 -5.80
CA SER A 162 9.96 -18.34 -6.24
C SER A 162 11.04 -18.69 -5.21
N PRO A 163 12.21 -19.19 -5.66
CA PRO A 163 13.32 -19.53 -4.77
C PRO A 163 13.97 -18.31 -4.11
N GLY A 164 13.91 -17.13 -4.75
CA GLY A 164 14.45 -15.87 -4.24
C GLY A 164 13.60 -15.19 -3.17
N GLY A 165 12.53 -15.84 -2.71
CA GLY A 165 11.50 -15.23 -1.87
C GLY A 165 10.34 -14.71 -2.70
N ASN A 166 9.22 -14.47 -2.03
CA ASN A 166 7.98 -13.97 -2.61
C ASN A 166 7.44 -12.92 -1.67
N GLU A 167 7.00 -11.81 -2.24
CA GLU A 167 6.56 -10.65 -1.49
C GLU A 167 5.36 -10.02 -2.19
N TYR A 168 4.39 -9.62 -1.39
CA TYR A 168 3.19 -8.97 -1.87
C TYR A 168 2.63 -8.02 -0.82
N LEU A 169 2.08 -6.92 -1.31
CA LEU A 169 1.28 -5.98 -0.55
C LEU A 169 -0.16 -6.46 -0.52
N LEU A 170 -0.77 -6.45 0.65
CA LEU A 170 -2.21 -6.56 0.86
C LEU A 170 -2.73 -5.20 1.32
N VAL A 171 -3.86 -4.80 0.76
CA VAL A 171 -4.60 -3.61 1.15
C VAL A 171 -6.03 -4.04 1.46
N PHE A 172 -6.49 -3.71 2.65
CA PHE A 172 -7.84 -4.01 3.09
C PHE A 172 -8.63 -2.73 3.28
N ASP A 173 -9.90 -2.72 2.85
CA ASP A 173 -10.76 -1.53 2.86
C ASP A 173 -11.35 -1.16 4.23
N ASN A 174 -10.55 -1.34 5.29
CA ASN A 174 -10.81 -0.85 6.63
C ASN A 174 -9.48 -0.50 7.32
N GLY A 175 -9.38 0.70 7.89
CA GLY A 175 -8.22 1.17 8.65
C GLY A 175 -7.90 0.36 9.90
N ASN A 176 -8.89 -0.33 10.48
CA ASN A 176 -8.71 -1.14 11.68
C ASN A 176 -8.70 -2.66 11.38
N PHE A 177 -7.64 -3.15 10.74
CA PHE A 177 -7.48 -4.59 10.48
C PHE A 177 -7.51 -5.44 11.75
N ASN A 178 -7.03 -4.91 12.87
CA ASN A 178 -6.93 -5.67 14.12
C ASN A 178 -8.24 -5.70 14.92
N ALA A 179 -9.34 -5.18 14.35
CA ALA A 179 -10.65 -5.37 14.93
C ALA A 179 -10.94 -6.86 15.16
N GLN A 180 -11.64 -7.16 16.24
CA GLN A 180 -12.01 -8.55 16.53
C GLN A 180 -12.87 -9.11 15.39
N GLY A 181 -12.49 -10.26 14.85
CA GLY A 181 -13.24 -10.91 13.78
C GLY A 181 -12.82 -10.52 12.37
N THR A 182 -11.65 -9.90 12.16
CA THR A 182 -11.22 -9.55 10.80
C THR A 182 -10.74 -10.75 9.98
N THR A 183 -9.95 -11.65 10.58
CA THR A 183 -9.39 -12.84 9.90
C THR A 183 -9.89 -14.11 10.56
N PHE A 184 -10.32 -15.07 9.74
CA PHE A 184 -10.80 -16.37 10.20
C PHE A 184 -9.94 -17.48 9.59
N ASN A 185 -9.04 -18.02 10.40
CA ASN A 185 -8.15 -19.12 10.00
C ASN A 185 -8.88 -20.46 10.11
N VAL A 186 -8.73 -21.31 9.09
CA VAL A 186 -9.45 -22.60 9.03
C VAL A 186 -9.00 -23.57 10.11
N ASP A 187 -7.70 -23.64 10.39
CA ASP A 187 -7.15 -24.55 11.40
C ASP A 187 -7.55 -24.15 12.83
N ASP A 188 -7.62 -22.85 13.10
CA ASP A 188 -8.13 -22.29 14.33
C ASP A 188 -9.63 -22.61 14.52
N TRP A 189 -10.44 -22.44 13.47
CA TRP A 189 -11.86 -22.79 13.53
C TRP A 189 -12.07 -24.29 13.76
N ILE A 190 -11.31 -25.15 13.07
CA ILE A 190 -11.33 -26.61 13.27
C ILE A 190 -10.97 -26.95 14.72
N THR A 191 -9.92 -26.34 15.27
CA THR A 191 -9.47 -26.60 16.65
C THR A 191 -10.52 -26.18 17.69
N HIS A 192 -11.31 -25.15 17.40
CA HIS A 192 -12.38 -24.65 18.27
C HIS A 192 -13.77 -25.24 17.95
N THR A 193 -13.84 -26.34 17.19
CA THR A 193 -15.09 -27.04 16.88
C THR A 193 -15.11 -28.43 17.52
N PRO A 194 -16.22 -28.86 18.17
CA PRO A 194 -16.30 -30.19 18.77
C PRO A 194 -16.00 -31.30 17.75
N PRO A 195 -15.13 -32.29 18.07
CA PRO A 195 -14.77 -33.36 17.13
C PRO A 195 -15.95 -34.14 16.55
N SER A 196 -17.03 -34.33 17.33
CA SER A 196 -18.26 -34.98 16.87
C SER A 196 -19.01 -34.17 15.81
N VAL A 197 -18.96 -32.84 15.89
CA VAL A 197 -19.54 -31.94 14.87
C VAL A 197 -18.70 -31.98 13.61
N LEU A 198 -17.37 -31.96 13.73
CA LEU A 198 -16.46 -32.11 12.59
C LEU A 198 -16.69 -33.46 11.89
N ALA A 199 -16.69 -34.56 12.63
CA ALA A 199 -16.93 -35.89 12.09
C ALA A 199 -18.25 -35.99 11.33
N LYS A 200 -19.33 -35.45 11.91
CA LYS A 200 -20.64 -35.36 11.25
C LYS A 200 -20.60 -34.50 9.99
N ASN A 201 -19.95 -33.33 10.02
CA ASN A 201 -19.88 -32.40 8.90
C ASN A 201 -19.07 -32.97 7.71
N PHE A 202 -17.93 -33.59 7.99
CA PHE A 202 -17.04 -34.15 6.97
C PHE A 202 -17.44 -35.57 6.52
N GLY A 203 -18.41 -36.21 7.21
CA GLY A 203 -18.82 -37.57 6.90
C GLY A 203 -17.74 -38.62 7.19
N VAL A 204 -16.93 -38.39 8.23
CA VAL A 204 -15.78 -39.23 8.62
C VAL A 204 -15.98 -39.82 10.03
N PRO A 205 -15.22 -40.86 10.43
CA PRO A 205 -15.28 -41.43 11.77
C PRO A 205 -15.07 -40.40 12.91
N ASN A 206 -15.73 -40.60 14.05
CA ASN A 206 -15.69 -39.69 15.22
C ASN A 206 -14.30 -39.49 15.83
N ASP A 207 -13.37 -40.41 15.59
CA ASP A 207 -12.00 -40.35 16.06
C ASP A 207 -11.05 -39.60 15.12
N THR A 208 -11.47 -39.30 13.88
CA THR A 208 -10.65 -38.60 12.86
C THR A 208 -10.05 -37.30 13.37
N PHE A 209 -10.80 -36.53 14.16
CA PHE A 209 -10.40 -35.21 14.66
C PHE A 209 -10.03 -35.22 16.16
N GLN A 210 -9.80 -36.38 16.79
CA GLN A 210 -9.39 -36.43 18.21
C GLN A 210 -7.98 -35.87 18.45
N HIS A 211 -7.17 -35.80 17.39
CA HIS A 211 -5.79 -35.32 17.44
C HIS A 211 -5.53 -34.25 16.38
N THR A 212 -6.48 -33.33 16.15
CA THR A 212 -6.25 -32.18 15.27
C THR A 212 -4.99 -31.44 15.71
N ALA A 213 -4.12 -31.14 14.75
CA ALA A 213 -2.89 -30.40 15.02
C ALA A 213 -3.22 -29.04 15.65
N ARG A 214 -2.30 -28.52 16.47
CA ARG A 214 -2.40 -27.14 16.96
C ARG A 214 -2.43 -26.18 15.75
N PRO A 215 -3.21 -25.08 15.81
CA PRO A 215 -3.23 -24.09 14.76
C PRO A 215 -1.81 -23.66 14.41
N TYR A 216 -1.49 -23.75 13.12
CA TYR A 216 -0.35 -23.04 12.57
C TYR A 216 -0.73 -21.57 12.63
N GLY A 217 0.20 -20.67 12.94
CA GLY A 217 -0.10 -19.23 12.94
C GLY A 217 -0.54 -18.73 11.56
N SER A 218 -0.32 -17.45 11.28
CA SER A 218 -0.69 -16.89 9.97
C SER A 218 0.01 -17.55 8.78
N ILE A 219 1.25 -18.02 8.96
CA ILE A 219 2.09 -18.62 7.92
C ILE A 219 2.63 -19.98 8.37
N ALA A 220 2.51 -20.97 7.50
CA ALA A 220 3.03 -22.33 7.70
C ALA A 220 4.14 -22.66 6.70
N ASN A 221 5.06 -23.54 7.09
CA ASN A 221 5.97 -24.18 6.14
C ASN A 221 5.17 -25.14 5.25
N GLY A 222 5.54 -25.24 3.99
CA GLY A 222 4.89 -26.15 3.05
C GLY A 222 5.81 -26.58 1.92
N VAL A 223 5.34 -27.55 1.15
CA VAL A 223 5.95 -28.01 -0.09
C VAL A 223 5.15 -27.42 -1.25
N VAL A 224 5.83 -26.94 -2.29
CA VAL A 224 5.19 -26.38 -3.48
C VAL A 224 4.14 -27.36 -4.04
N SER A 225 2.93 -26.87 -4.23
CA SER A 225 1.81 -27.66 -4.74
C SER A 225 2.05 -28.05 -6.20
N ASN A 226 1.83 -29.33 -6.51
CA ASN A 226 1.71 -29.85 -7.87
C ASN A 226 0.26 -30.25 -8.20
N GLY A 227 -0.69 -29.92 -7.31
CA GLY A 227 -2.08 -30.33 -7.42
C GLY A 227 -2.87 -29.46 -8.38
N THR A 228 -3.90 -30.05 -8.99
CA THR A 228 -4.96 -29.33 -9.70
C THR A 228 -6.31 -29.70 -9.10
N VAL A 229 -7.27 -28.79 -9.19
CA VAL A 229 -8.64 -29.01 -8.70
C VAL A 229 -9.64 -28.44 -9.70
N SER A 230 -10.60 -29.27 -10.09
CA SER A 230 -11.75 -28.87 -10.90
C SER A 230 -12.98 -28.70 -10.00
N SER A 231 -13.66 -27.57 -10.09
CA SER A 231 -14.96 -27.41 -9.45
C SER A 231 -16.08 -27.92 -10.37
N PRO A 232 -17.04 -28.72 -9.87
CA PRO A 232 -18.22 -29.09 -10.64
C PRO A 232 -19.13 -27.89 -10.97
N PHE A 233 -18.92 -26.74 -10.31
CA PHE A 233 -19.63 -25.49 -10.56
C PHE A 233 -18.92 -24.59 -11.59
N GLY A 234 -17.77 -25.03 -12.13
CA GLY A 234 -16.96 -24.28 -13.08
C GLY A 234 -15.94 -23.35 -12.43
N GLN A 235 -15.24 -22.58 -13.26
CA GLN A 235 -14.18 -21.66 -12.83
C GLN A 235 -14.61 -20.20 -12.94
N LEU A 236 -14.04 -19.35 -12.08
CA LEU A 236 -14.15 -17.90 -12.24
C LEU A 236 -13.25 -17.43 -13.39
N THR A 237 -13.83 -16.72 -14.35
CA THR A 237 -13.12 -16.25 -15.56
C THR A 237 -13.70 -14.92 -16.04
N GLY A 238 -12.98 -14.21 -16.91
CA GLY A 238 -13.43 -12.93 -17.46
C GLY A 238 -13.79 -11.92 -16.37
N ASN A 239 -14.96 -11.29 -16.49
CA ASN A 239 -15.43 -10.26 -15.57
C ASN A 239 -15.75 -10.75 -14.15
N SER A 240 -15.72 -12.06 -13.88
CA SER A 240 -15.87 -12.62 -12.54
C SER A 240 -14.54 -13.15 -11.96
N SER A 241 -13.43 -13.02 -12.69
CA SER A 241 -12.09 -13.42 -12.24
C SER A 241 -11.68 -12.61 -11.02
N TYR A 242 -11.11 -13.25 -10.00
CA TYR A 242 -10.45 -12.61 -8.86
C TYR A 242 -8.99 -12.21 -9.13
N TYR A 243 -8.48 -12.52 -10.31
CA TYR A 243 -7.11 -12.24 -10.74
C TYR A 243 -7.09 -11.25 -11.90
N PHE A 244 -6.21 -10.26 -11.82
CA PHE A 244 -5.92 -9.31 -12.88
C PHE A 244 -4.42 -9.35 -13.23
N PRO A 245 -4.04 -9.82 -14.43
CA PRO A 245 -2.64 -9.97 -14.83
C PRO A 245 -2.01 -8.62 -15.23
N ALA A 246 -1.95 -7.66 -14.30
CA ALA A 246 -1.45 -6.31 -14.53
C ALA A 246 -0.02 -6.27 -15.11
N SER A 247 0.84 -7.24 -14.77
CA SER A 247 2.19 -7.34 -15.34
C SER A 247 2.23 -7.58 -16.86
N LYS A 248 1.11 -7.97 -17.46
CA LYS A 248 0.96 -8.20 -18.91
C LYS A 248 0.22 -7.08 -19.62
N MET A 249 -0.24 -6.07 -18.89
CA MET A 249 -0.96 -4.93 -19.44
C MET A 249 0.04 -3.86 -19.88
N ASN A 250 -0.32 -3.11 -20.92
CA ASN A 250 0.48 -1.97 -21.35
C ASN A 250 0.20 -0.78 -20.43
N PHE A 251 1.26 -0.17 -19.93
CA PHE A 251 1.14 1.11 -19.22
C PHE A 251 0.81 2.21 -20.23
N THR A 252 -0.14 3.07 -19.87
CA THR A 252 -0.45 4.28 -20.60
C THR A 252 0.70 5.26 -20.41
N LYS A 253 1.27 5.75 -21.50
CA LYS A 253 2.27 6.83 -21.43
C LYS A 253 1.57 8.11 -21.00
N ALA A 254 2.07 8.78 -19.98
CA ALA A 254 1.52 10.05 -19.54
C ALA A 254 1.67 11.09 -20.67
N PRO A 255 0.62 11.87 -20.99
CA PRO A 255 0.69 12.87 -22.06
C PRO A 255 1.82 13.91 -21.86
N GLY A 256 2.13 14.25 -20.62
CA GLY A 256 3.25 15.14 -20.26
C GLY A 256 4.65 14.52 -20.47
N GLY A 257 4.74 13.26 -20.86
CA GLY A 257 5.98 12.56 -21.19
C GLY A 257 6.89 12.27 -20.02
N GLY A 258 6.47 12.54 -18.78
CA GLY A 258 7.27 12.34 -17.57
C GLY A 258 7.15 10.97 -16.92
N GLY A 259 6.39 10.04 -17.51
CA GLY A 259 6.06 8.78 -16.85
C GLY A 259 5.08 7.91 -17.60
N SER A 260 4.66 6.85 -16.94
CA SER A 260 3.64 5.92 -17.41
C SER A 260 2.79 5.43 -16.25
N TYR A 261 1.57 4.97 -16.51
CA TYR A 261 0.68 4.47 -15.46
C TYR A 261 -0.26 3.38 -15.98
N LEU A 262 -0.74 2.55 -15.07
CA LEU A 262 -1.81 1.58 -15.32
C LEU A 262 -2.93 1.78 -14.31
N THR A 263 -4.10 2.18 -14.78
CA THR A 263 -5.33 2.22 -13.96
C THR A 263 -5.98 0.85 -13.91
N VAL A 264 -6.32 0.41 -12.70
CA VAL A 264 -7.03 -0.83 -12.41
C VAL A 264 -8.22 -0.49 -11.52
N ASP A 265 -9.39 -0.38 -12.13
CA ASP A 265 -10.65 -0.08 -11.48
C ASP A 265 -11.78 -0.92 -12.10
N THR A 266 -13.05 -0.59 -11.85
CA THR A 266 -14.18 -1.40 -12.32
C THR A 266 -14.35 -1.44 -13.84
N GLU A 267 -13.70 -0.56 -14.62
CA GLU A 267 -13.77 -0.62 -16.09
C GLU A 267 -13.00 -1.82 -16.66
N VAL A 268 -11.88 -2.17 -16.01
CA VAL A 268 -10.98 -3.26 -16.45
C VAL A 268 -10.98 -4.46 -15.49
N PHE A 269 -11.41 -4.25 -14.25
CA PHE A 269 -11.50 -5.27 -13.21
C PHE A 269 -12.85 -5.19 -12.45
N PRO A 270 -13.97 -5.58 -13.08
CA PRO A 270 -15.33 -5.24 -12.65
C PRO A 270 -15.77 -5.72 -11.25
N ILE A 271 -15.03 -6.66 -10.68
CA ILE A 271 -15.26 -7.16 -9.32
C ILE A 271 -14.72 -6.23 -8.23
N ALA A 272 -13.74 -5.38 -8.54
CA ALA A 272 -13.02 -4.51 -7.59
C ALA A 272 -13.82 -3.22 -7.32
N ARG A 273 -15.04 -3.39 -6.78
CA ARG A 273 -16.03 -2.31 -6.67
C ARG A 273 -15.72 -1.25 -5.61
N ASN A 274 -14.89 -1.61 -4.63
CA ASN A 274 -14.59 -0.74 -3.49
C ASN A 274 -13.11 -0.33 -3.42
N ILE A 275 -12.28 -0.80 -4.35
CA ILE A 275 -10.85 -0.49 -4.39
C ILE A 275 -10.45 -0.25 -5.85
N ALA A 276 -10.20 1.00 -6.19
CA ALA A 276 -9.57 1.41 -7.44
C ALA A 276 -8.10 1.69 -7.17
N ALA A 277 -7.24 1.39 -8.13
CA ALA A 277 -5.81 1.59 -7.99
C ALA A 277 -5.18 2.11 -9.27
N ARG A 278 -4.05 2.80 -9.14
CA ARG A 278 -3.11 3.07 -10.25
C ARG A 278 -1.71 2.63 -9.86
N ILE A 279 -1.05 1.94 -10.78
CA ILE A 279 0.40 1.70 -10.71
C ILE A 279 1.07 2.81 -11.48
N VAL A 280 1.93 3.60 -10.82
CA VAL A 280 2.50 4.82 -11.40
C VAL A 280 4.02 4.72 -11.47
N GLU A 281 4.55 5.01 -12.66
CA GLU A 281 5.97 5.25 -12.89
C GLU A 281 6.19 6.73 -13.20
N VAL A 282 7.04 7.40 -12.41
CA VAL A 282 7.52 8.75 -12.68
C VAL A 282 9.00 8.66 -13.04
N LEU A 283 9.34 9.06 -14.27
CA LEU A 283 10.72 9.08 -14.76
C LEU A 283 11.60 10.03 -13.94
N PRO A 284 12.94 9.95 -14.06
CA PRO A 284 13.84 10.81 -13.31
C PRO A 284 13.51 12.31 -13.46
N GLY A 285 13.38 13.02 -12.33
CA GLY A 285 12.98 14.43 -12.25
C GLY A 285 11.53 14.72 -12.67
N GLY A 286 10.74 13.70 -13.01
CA GLY A 286 9.35 13.87 -13.39
C GLY A 286 8.46 14.29 -12.21
N LEU A 287 7.29 14.83 -12.55
CA LEU A 287 6.30 15.32 -11.60
C LEU A 287 4.92 14.75 -11.93
N ARG A 288 4.33 13.99 -11.01
CA ARG A 288 2.87 13.78 -10.98
C ARG A 288 2.24 15.14 -10.73
N GLU A 289 1.51 15.66 -11.73
CA GLU A 289 1.11 17.06 -11.78
C GLU A 289 0.24 17.49 -10.58
N MET A 290 0.08 18.79 -10.36
CA MET A 290 -0.83 19.29 -9.32
C MET A 290 -2.27 18.87 -9.61
N HIS A 291 -2.86 18.11 -8.70
CA HIS A 291 -4.18 17.51 -8.87
C HIS A 291 -4.86 17.25 -7.52
N TRP A 292 -6.10 16.77 -7.58
CA TRP A 292 -6.84 16.25 -6.43
C TRP A 292 -7.83 15.16 -6.87
N HIS A 293 -8.36 14.42 -5.90
CA HIS A 293 -9.33 13.35 -6.10
C HIS A 293 -10.68 13.73 -5.47
N PRO A 294 -11.80 13.65 -6.21
CA PRO A 294 -13.11 14.03 -5.70
C PRO A 294 -13.86 12.90 -4.99
N ASN A 295 -13.34 11.68 -5.04
CA ASN A 295 -14.07 10.46 -4.72
C ASN A 295 -13.49 9.69 -3.52
N GLY A 296 -12.62 10.32 -2.73
CA GLY A 296 -12.10 9.77 -1.49
C GLY A 296 -10.66 10.16 -1.19
N ALA A 297 -10.22 9.82 0.02
CA ALA A 297 -8.82 9.90 0.40
C ALA A 297 -7.98 8.94 -0.44
N GLU A 298 -6.76 9.36 -0.75
CA GLU A 298 -5.80 8.58 -1.50
C GLU A 298 -4.82 7.90 -0.55
N TRP A 299 -4.71 6.59 -0.64
CA TRP A 299 -3.72 5.80 0.07
C TRP A 299 -2.58 5.42 -0.88
N LEU A 300 -1.36 5.69 -0.45
CA LEU A 300 -0.15 5.57 -1.27
C LEU A 300 0.76 4.47 -0.71
N TYR A 301 1.42 3.74 -1.62
CA TYR A 301 2.54 2.87 -1.28
C TYR A 301 3.70 3.09 -2.25
N PHE A 302 4.86 3.45 -1.72
CA PHE A 302 6.07 3.70 -2.49
C PHE A 302 6.86 2.41 -2.67
N GLN A 303 6.76 1.80 -3.85
CA GLN A 303 7.44 0.52 -4.14
C GLN A 303 8.95 0.70 -4.32
N SER A 304 9.39 1.75 -5.00
CA SER A 304 10.81 2.04 -5.20
C SER A 304 11.05 3.49 -5.62
N GLY A 305 12.26 4.00 -5.37
CA GLY A 305 12.66 5.37 -5.69
C GLY A 305 12.63 6.30 -4.47
N SER A 306 12.72 7.59 -4.75
CA SER A 306 12.65 8.67 -3.75
C SER A 306 11.75 9.77 -4.27
N ALA A 307 10.78 10.17 -3.46
CA ALA A 307 9.80 11.17 -3.83
C ALA A 307 9.72 12.27 -2.78
N ARG A 308 9.22 13.42 -3.23
CA ARG A 308 8.68 14.47 -2.38
C ARG A 308 7.24 14.73 -2.79
N ALA A 309 6.36 14.98 -1.84
CA ALA A 309 5.01 15.44 -2.13
C ALA A 309 4.62 16.56 -1.18
N THR A 310 3.83 17.52 -1.68
CA THR A 310 3.19 18.53 -0.84
C THR A 310 1.69 18.33 -0.89
N VAL A 311 1.04 18.33 0.28
CA VAL A 311 -0.40 18.25 0.43
C VAL A 311 -0.93 19.58 0.92
N TRP A 312 -1.95 20.11 0.26
CA TRP A 312 -2.64 21.35 0.57
C TRP A 312 -4.10 21.09 0.94
N LEU A 313 -4.50 21.53 2.14
CA LEU A 313 -5.83 21.30 2.72
C LEU A 313 -6.74 22.54 2.64
N GLY A 314 -6.28 23.62 2.00
CA GLY A 314 -6.96 24.91 2.05
C GLY A 314 -6.65 25.70 3.33
N GLY A 315 -7.09 26.96 3.36
CA GLY A 315 -6.90 27.85 4.52
C GLY A 315 -5.43 28.09 4.89
N ALA A 316 -4.54 28.10 3.90
CA ALA A 316 -3.08 28.18 4.04
C ALA A 316 -2.42 26.97 4.76
N ASN A 317 -3.11 25.84 4.89
CA ASN A 317 -2.52 24.62 5.44
C ASN A 317 -1.87 23.81 4.31
N ALA A 318 -0.54 23.74 4.32
CA ALA A 318 0.25 22.95 3.38
C ALA A 318 1.43 22.31 4.08
N ARG A 319 1.75 21.06 3.72
CA ARG A 319 2.98 20.41 4.17
C ARG A 319 3.60 19.50 3.14
N THR A 320 4.92 19.49 3.15
CA THR A 320 5.79 18.67 2.32
C THR A 320 6.33 17.45 3.09
N PHE A 321 6.36 16.30 2.42
CA PHE A 321 6.83 15.02 2.94
C PHE A 321 7.78 14.37 1.93
N ASP A 322 8.79 13.67 2.44
CA ASP A 322 9.67 12.80 1.67
C ASP A 322 9.21 11.35 1.79
N PHE A 323 9.40 10.58 0.71
CA PHE A 323 9.06 9.16 0.66
C PHE A 323 10.15 8.35 -0.03
N THR A 324 10.32 7.12 0.46
CA THR A 324 11.24 6.10 -0.05
C THR A 324 10.56 4.74 -0.14
N ALA A 325 11.27 3.74 -0.66
CA ALA A 325 10.75 2.39 -0.82
C ALA A 325 10.27 1.79 0.51
N GLY A 326 8.99 1.41 0.57
CA GLY A 326 8.32 0.84 1.73
C GLY A 326 7.42 1.82 2.49
N ASP A 327 7.51 3.11 2.19
CA ASP A 327 6.68 4.13 2.85
C ASP A 327 5.24 4.09 2.35
N THR A 328 4.32 4.48 3.23
CA THR A 328 2.89 4.62 2.95
C THR A 328 2.42 6.01 3.34
N ALA A 329 1.44 6.55 2.61
CA ALA A 329 0.84 7.83 2.93
C ALA A 329 -0.67 7.84 2.76
N VAL A 330 -1.32 8.83 3.39
CA VAL A 330 -2.74 9.13 3.18
C VAL A 330 -2.86 10.60 2.85
N PHE A 331 -3.29 10.91 1.65
CA PHE A 331 -3.67 12.27 1.27
C PHE A 331 -5.18 12.42 1.47
N PRO A 332 -5.63 13.37 2.32
CA PRO A 332 -7.04 13.55 2.62
C PRO A 332 -7.90 13.72 1.37
N ASP A 333 -9.16 13.31 1.49
CA ASP A 333 -10.19 13.52 0.47
C ASP A 333 -10.19 14.98 -0.01
N ASN A 334 -10.20 15.15 -1.32
CA ASN A 334 -10.27 16.44 -2.00
C ASN A 334 -9.12 17.42 -1.65
N SER A 335 -7.99 16.92 -1.14
CA SER A 335 -6.77 17.72 -0.92
C SER A 335 -5.95 17.88 -2.20
N GLY A 336 -5.48 19.10 -2.45
CA GLY A 336 -4.63 19.39 -3.60
C GLY A 336 -3.20 18.94 -3.33
N HIS A 337 -2.56 18.23 -4.25
CA HIS A 337 -1.21 17.73 -4.03
C HIS A 337 -0.46 17.46 -5.35
N TYR A 338 0.83 17.16 -5.23
CA TYR A 338 1.70 16.69 -6.32
C TYR A 338 2.71 15.69 -5.76
N ILE A 339 3.32 14.87 -6.63
CA ILE A 339 4.38 13.93 -6.25
C ILE A 339 5.54 14.05 -7.24
N GLU A 340 6.72 14.47 -6.76
CA GLU A 340 7.92 14.69 -7.54
C GLU A 340 8.93 13.55 -7.34
N ASN A 341 9.52 13.05 -8.43
CA ASN A 341 10.66 12.15 -8.35
C ASN A 341 11.95 12.96 -8.15
N LEU A 342 12.59 12.80 -6.99
CA LEU A 342 13.80 13.53 -6.62
C LEU A 342 15.06 13.00 -7.31
N SER A 343 15.01 11.80 -7.89
CA SER A 343 16.14 11.19 -8.56
C SER A 343 16.33 11.72 -9.97
N ASN A 344 17.57 12.00 -10.35
CA ASN A 344 17.94 12.34 -11.72
C ASN A 344 18.34 11.12 -12.58
N THR A 345 18.34 9.91 -12.00
CA THR A 345 18.84 8.70 -12.67
C THR A 345 17.92 7.49 -12.59
N THR A 346 16.99 7.46 -11.65
CA THR A 346 16.11 6.30 -11.40
C THR A 346 14.64 6.71 -11.42
N SER A 347 13.78 5.87 -12.01
CA SER A 347 12.34 6.06 -11.91
C SER A 347 11.85 5.86 -10.48
N LEU A 348 10.76 6.55 -10.15
CA LEU A 348 9.94 6.34 -8.96
C LEU A 348 8.78 5.43 -9.35
N PHE A 349 8.53 4.38 -8.56
CA PHE A 349 7.35 3.52 -8.71
C PHE A 349 6.54 3.53 -7.42
N TYR A 350 5.25 3.82 -7.52
CA TYR A 350 4.33 3.82 -6.40
C TYR A 350 2.91 3.45 -6.84
N LEU A 351 2.06 3.19 -5.85
CA LEU A 351 0.65 2.88 -6.04
C LEU A 351 -0.20 4.04 -5.50
N GLU A 352 -1.19 4.48 -6.27
CA GLU A 352 -2.30 5.33 -5.83
C GLU A 352 -3.53 4.42 -5.60
N ILE A 353 -4.19 4.47 -4.44
CA ILE A 353 -5.33 3.58 -4.10
C ILE A 353 -6.46 4.36 -3.45
N TRP A 354 -7.70 4.15 -3.91
CA TRP A 354 -8.90 4.80 -3.37
C TRP A 354 -9.96 3.79 -3.00
N LYS A 355 -10.77 4.13 -1.98
CA LYS A 355 -11.93 3.34 -1.58
C LYS A 355 -13.13 3.65 -2.47
N ALA A 356 -12.97 3.37 -3.76
CA ALA A 356 -13.90 3.72 -4.83
C ALA A 356 -13.92 2.64 -5.90
N GLY A 357 -14.93 2.68 -6.78
CA GLY A 357 -15.01 1.79 -7.95
C GLY A 357 -14.28 2.31 -9.19
N LEU A 358 -13.94 3.59 -9.23
CA LEU A 358 -13.27 4.26 -10.35
C LEU A 358 -12.11 5.11 -9.82
N ALA A 359 -11.03 5.22 -10.59
CA ALA A 359 -9.94 6.14 -10.27
C ALA A 359 -10.19 7.49 -10.95
N GLU A 360 -10.58 8.51 -10.18
CA GLU A 360 -10.96 9.84 -10.69
C GLU A 360 -10.02 10.92 -10.17
N ASP A 361 -9.65 11.88 -11.02
CA ASP A 361 -8.83 13.02 -10.62
C ASP A 361 -9.08 14.27 -11.46
N PHE A 362 -8.78 15.43 -10.90
CA PHE A 362 -8.79 16.73 -11.58
C PHE A 362 -7.37 17.27 -11.70
N SER A 363 -6.95 17.67 -12.90
CA SER A 363 -5.69 18.41 -13.08
C SER A 363 -5.94 19.90 -12.88
N LEU A 364 -5.10 20.53 -12.05
CA LEU A 364 -5.14 21.98 -11.85
C LEU A 364 -4.87 22.71 -13.18
N MET A 365 -3.87 22.27 -13.94
CA MET A 365 -3.50 22.88 -15.22
C MET A 365 -4.66 22.82 -16.22
N GLN A 366 -5.28 21.65 -16.37
CA GLN A 366 -6.41 21.47 -17.25
C GLN A 366 -7.61 22.34 -16.84
N TRP A 367 -7.91 22.41 -15.54
CA TRP A 367 -9.01 23.24 -15.05
C TRP A 367 -8.78 24.72 -15.36
N LEU A 368 -7.59 25.24 -15.07
CA LEU A 368 -7.23 26.63 -15.36
C LEU A 368 -7.29 26.91 -16.88
N ALA A 369 -6.77 26.00 -17.71
CA ALA A 369 -6.77 26.16 -19.17
C ALA A 369 -8.18 26.17 -19.79
N LEU A 370 -9.14 25.49 -19.17
CA LEU A 370 -10.54 25.39 -19.62
C LEU A 370 -11.47 26.42 -18.95
N THR A 371 -10.92 27.35 -18.16
CA THR A 371 -11.65 28.47 -17.55
C THR A 371 -11.41 29.75 -18.38
N PRO A 372 -12.36 30.70 -18.47
CA PRO A 372 -12.14 31.97 -19.17
C PRO A 372 -10.83 32.65 -18.74
N LYS A 373 -9.97 32.92 -19.72
CA LYS A 373 -8.55 33.24 -19.47
C LYS A 373 -8.35 34.53 -18.69
N ASP A 374 -9.22 35.51 -18.92
CA ASP A 374 -9.23 36.78 -18.21
C ASP A 374 -9.56 36.61 -16.72
N LEU A 375 -10.43 35.67 -16.34
CA LEU A 375 -10.73 35.36 -14.94
C LEU A 375 -9.53 34.68 -14.26
N VAL A 376 -8.91 33.71 -14.94
CA VAL A 376 -7.72 33.02 -14.43
C VAL A 376 -6.55 33.99 -14.26
N ALA A 377 -6.32 34.85 -15.25
CA ALA A 377 -5.29 35.88 -15.22
C ALA A 377 -5.46 36.82 -14.02
N GLN A 378 -6.69 37.26 -13.74
CA GLN A 378 -7.02 38.09 -12.58
C GLN A 378 -6.74 37.39 -11.26
N ILE A 379 -7.15 36.12 -11.11
CA ILE A 379 -6.99 35.35 -9.86
C ILE A 379 -5.52 35.03 -9.57
N LEU A 380 -4.77 34.61 -10.59
CA LEU A 380 -3.36 34.23 -10.44
C LEU A 380 -2.40 35.43 -10.52
N ASN A 381 -2.92 36.63 -10.82
CA ASN A 381 -2.13 37.84 -11.05
C ASN A 381 -1.03 37.65 -12.12
N VAL A 382 -1.42 37.09 -13.26
CA VAL A 382 -0.57 36.90 -14.45
C VAL A 382 -1.22 37.51 -15.68
N SER A 383 -0.49 37.62 -16.80
CA SER A 383 -1.10 38.09 -18.05
C SER A 383 -1.98 37.01 -18.69
N VAL A 384 -2.98 37.43 -19.47
CA VAL A 384 -3.79 36.51 -20.28
C VAL A 384 -2.92 35.66 -21.21
N ALA A 385 -1.83 36.24 -21.75
CA ALA A 385 -0.87 35.52 -22.60
C ALA A 385 -0.18 34.35 -21.88
N VAL A 386 0.07 34.46 -20.57
CA VAL A 386 0.57 33.32 -19.76
C VAL A 386 -0.47 32.20 -19.73
N VAL A 387 -1.75 32.54 -19.48
CA VAL A 387 -2.85 31.57 -19.42
C VAL A 387 -3.12 30.94 -20.79
N GLU A 388 -2.91 31.67 -21.90
CA GLU A 388 -2.98 31.12 -23.25
C GLU A 388 -1.96 30.01 -23.51
N GLY A 389 -0.85 29.99 -22.76
CA GLY A 389 0.15 28.92 -22.80
C GLY A 389 -0.26 27.66 -22.02
N PHE A 390 -1.33 27.71 -21.22
CA PHE A 390 -1.77 26.57 -20.42
C PHE A 390 -2.32 25.43 -21.28
N LYS A 391 -2.15 24.20 -20.80
CA LYS A 391 -2.51 22.98 -21.55
C LYS A 391 -3.93 22.56 -21.20
N THR A 392 -4.80 22.47 -22.21
CA THR A 392 -6.18 21.98 -22.06
C THR A 392 -6.26 20.46 -21.94
N GLU A 393 -5.26 19.74 -22.42
CA GLU A 393 -5.11 18.30 -22.22
C GLU A 393 -4.43 18.03 -20.87
N LYS A 394 -5.01 17.12 -20.07
CA LYS A 394 -4.42 16.64 -18.82
C LYS A 394 -3.05 16.00 -19.11
N GLN A 395 -1.99 16.49 -18.45
CA GLN A 395 -0.64 16.01 -18.70
C GLN A 395 -0.27 14.79 -17.85
N PHE A 396 -0.95 14.61 -16.72
CA PHE A 396 -0.83 13.53 -15.74
C PHE A 396 0.54 13.46 -15.05
N ILE A 397 1.60 13.15 -15.80
CA ILE A 397 2.99 13.14 -15.34
C ILE A 397 3.83 13.96 -16.31
N ILE A 398 4.41 15.04 -15.81
CA ILE A 398 5.16 16.03 -16.56
C ILE A 398 6.64 15.69 -16.45
N LYS A 399 7.36 15.71 -17.59
CA LYS A 399 8.82 15.55 -17.60
C LYS A 399 9.50 16.80 -17.05
N ARG A 400 10.69 16.63 -16.49
CA ARG A 400 11.61 17.76 -16.27
C ARG A 400 12.06 18.30 -17.63
N GLU A 401 11.50 19.41 -18.07
CA GLU A 401 12.16 20.21 -19.10
C GLU A 401 13.19 21.12 -18.41
N GLY A 402 14.38 21.25 -19.01
CA GLY A 402 15.48 22.01 -18.44
C GLY A 402 15.04 23.42 -18.05
N LEU A 403 14.94 23.65 -16.75
CA LEU A 403 14.96 24.96 -16.13
C LEU A 403 16.38 25.53 -16.19
#